data_AF-A0A180GZD4-F1
#
_entry.id   AF-A0A180GZD4-F1
#
_cell.length_a   1.000
_cell.length_b   1.000
_cell.length_c   1.000
_cell.angle_alpha   90.00
_cell.angle_beta   90.00
_cell.angle_gamma   90.00
#
_symmetry.space_group_name_H-M   'P 1'
#
loop_
_entity.id
_entity.type
_entity.pdbx_description
1 polymer ?
#
loop_
_entity_poly.entity_id
_entity_poly.type
_entity_poly.pdbx_seq_one_letter_code
_entity_poly.pdbx_strand_id
1 'polypeptide(L)'
;MRKRNLLTSQIQNLSFGTSVFHAYVHEWACQVAYNPRFNSWWGLSDGECLERLWSFLSKLVSPLRVSTRLHRLTSIQAQADYHSEQLLEMSAQWLSNKLKNAKEVGDEAKRFLDTLHQQRNPHFPDQNQNYTDEFLEEQWILEKEYHRTTNNTLKNSRLELGGLLCLQDKLDAAWGTTALTPQQALARATTCGRLTEQIRAVRERLGTFYLTDRMTRTRGQQKLVESLRKHAEKMRSVLNLYNNHVRAYISACPDRPHPPEMEYSELLSLQSDDTFWNDGTFTNANEPWATDEATKKGIRQLSYFKRSIEERRRLGWETRRAMRWVIERHQLLKTMLQTVLRLLRNPEALPIPQDIQNLLEHAQLVTLPSILDKLKVAKLVLHAAFIKILNIQMAWHPQITDVFNKTTRQPQDGDILQLWNSHMSFIYRFHRMGLLSGVPGDICEGVISDAPMDSYPEISATGPFSLNHVHSDNEDEDKENEEDQQENELEDSLSTNLLMNLGTISNL
;
A
#
# COMPACT_ATOMS: atom_id res chain seq x y z
N MET A 1 -6.39 14.19 -9.34
CA MET A 1 -5.21 15.06 -9.48
C MET A 1 -5.43 16.17 -10.51
N ARG A 2 -5.26 15.93 -11.83
CA ARG A 2 -5.35 16.98 -12.87
C ARG A 2 -6.68 17.73 -12.92
N LYS A 3 -7.82 17.03 -12.92
CA LYS A 3 -9.16 17.67 -12.92
C LYS A 3 -9.44 18.55 -11.68
N ARG A 4 -8.71 18.33 -10.57
CA ARG A 4 -8.90 19.06 -9.31
C ARG A 4 -7.74 20.03 -9.02
N ASN A 5 -6.81 20.22 -9.96
CA ASN A 5 -5.60 21.05 -9.78
C ASN A 5 -4.77 20.71 -8.54
N LEU A 6 -4.75 19.43 -8.15
CA LEU A 6 -3.98 18.95 -7.00
C LEU A 6 -2.57 18.55 -7.44
N LEU A 7 -1.55 18.97 -6.69
CA LEU A 7 -0.13 18.64 -6.86
C LEU A 7 0.45 19.01 -8.24
N THR A 8 -0.05 20.07 -8.88
CA THR A 8 0.30 20.44 -10.26
C THR A 8 1.79 20.59 -10.52
N SER A 9 2.58 21.10 -9.57
CA SER A 9 4.04 21.22 -9.67
C SER A 9 4.80 19.90 -9.52
N GLN A 10 4.21 18.92 -8.83
CA GLN A 10 4.87 17.64 -8.50
C GLN A 10 4.34 16.46 -9.33
N ILE A 11 3.29 16.65 -10.14
CA ILE A 11 2.68 15.58 -10.96
C ILE A 11 3.70 14.84 -11.83
N GLN A 12 4.74 15.52 -12.32
CA GLN A 12 5.78 14.89 -13.15
C GLN A 12 6.67 13.92 -12.36
N ASN A 13 6.74 14.08 -11.04
CA ASN A 13 7.51 13.25 -10.13
C ASN A 13 6.68 12.09 -9.53
N LEU A 14 5.40 11.97 -9.91
CA LEU A 14 4.50 10.95 -9.38
C LEU A 14 4.31 9.80 -10.36
N SER A 15 4.40 8.58 -9.82
CA SER A 15 3.96 7.36 -10.50
C SER A 15 2.66 6.87 -9.86
N PHE A 16 1.74 6.39 -10.69
CA PHE A 16 0.46 5.84 -10.22
C PHE A 16 0.48 4.32 -10.33
N GLY A 17 0.11 3.66 -9.25
CA GLY A 17 -0.13 2.23 -9.20
C GLY A 17 -1.48 1.96 -8.55
N THR A 18 -2.04 0.78 -8.80
CA THR A 18 -3.21 0.29 -8.06
C THR A 18 -2.74 -0.81 -7.10
N SER A 19 -3.47 -1.12 -6.03
CA SER A 19 -3.06 -2.23 -5.15
C SER A 19 -3.03 -3.55 -5.94
N VAL A 20 -2.18 -4.50 -5.55
CA VAL A 20 -1.95 -5.74 -6.31
C VAL A 20 -3.25 -6.52 -6.55
N PHE A 21 -4.11 -6.67 -5.53
CA PHE A 21 -5.38 -7.38 -5.70
C PHE A 21 -6.38 -6.65 -6.59
N HIS A 22 -6.51 -5.32 -6.43
CA HIS A 22 -7.38 -4.54 -7.30
C HIS A 22 -6.92 -4.56 -8.75
N ALA A 23 -5.61 -4.73 -9.02
CA ALA A 23 -5.10 -4.82 -10.38
C ALA A 23 -5.76 -5.97 -11.15
N TYR A 24 -5.87 -7.16 -10.54
CA TYR A 24 -6.42 -8.35 -11.18
C TYR A 24 -7.89 -8.24 -11.58
N VAL A 25 -8.65 -7.33 -10.95
CA VAL A 25 -10.05 -7.06 -11.31
C VAL A 25 -10.16 -6.22 -12.59
N HIS A 26 -9.06 -5.66 -13.07
CA HIS A 26 -9.01 -4.86 -14.28
C HIS A 26 -8.52 -5.65 -15.50
N GLU A 27 -8.82 -5.13 -16.69
CA GLU A 27 -8.33 -5.67 -17.96
C GLU A 27 -6.78 -5.64 -18.02
N TRP A 28 -6.20 -6.55 -18.80
CA TRP A 28 -4.75 -6.77 -18.89
C TRP A 28 -3.93 -5.50 -19.19
N ALA A 29 -4.45 -4.60 -20.03
CA ALA A 29 -3.78 -3.31 -20.31
C ALA A 29 -3.62 -2.45 -19.04
N CYS A 30 -4.62 -2.46 -18.16
CA CYS A 30 -4.55 -1.77 -16.88
C CYS A 30 -3.62 -2.49 -15.90
N GLN A 31 -3.61 -3.83 -15.92
CA GLN A 31 -2.68 -4.61 -15.11
C GLN A 31 -1.22 -4.29 -15.47
N VAL A 32 -0.86 -4.35 -16.76
CA VAL A 32 0.48 -3.98 -17.24
C VAL A 32 0.84 -2.55 -16.87
N ALA A 33 -0.10 -1.62 -17.00
CA ALA A 33 0.16 -0.22 -16.76
C ALA A 33 0.30 0.14 -15.27
N TYR A 34 -0.44 -0.53 -14.37
CA TYR A 34 -0.62 -0.06 -12.99
C TYR A 34 -0.35 -1.10 -11.91
N ASN A 35 -0.04 -2.35 -12.23
CA ASN A 35 0.27 -3.38 -11.22
C ASN A 35 1.69 -3.17 -10.65
N PRO A 36 1.84 -2.98 -9.33
CA PRO A 36 3.13 -2.81 -8.65
C PRO A 36 4.11 -3.98 -8.88
N ARG A 37 3.60 -5.20 -9.11
CA ARG A 37 4.44 -6.38 -9.39
C ARG A 37 5.09 -6.32 -10.76
N PHE A 38 4.41 -5.70 -11.73
CA PHE A 38 4.83 -5.61 -13.13
C PHE A 38 5.68 -4.36 -13.40
N ASN A 39 5.52 -3.33 -12.58
CA ASN A 39 6.19 -2.04 -12.72
C ASN A 39 7.40 -1.89 -11.81
N SER A 40 8.42 -1.19 -12.28
CA SER A 40 9.61 -0.86 -11.49
C SER A 40 9.30 0.14 -10.38
N TRP A 41 10.19 0.17 -9.37
CA TRP A 41 10.22 1.11 -8.25
C TRP A 41 9.21 0.84 -7.12
N TRP A 42 8.31 -0.12 -7.29
CA TRP A 42 7.33 -0.48 -6.27
C TRP A 42 7.80 -1.58 -5.32
N GLY A 43 8.96 -2.20 -5.58
CA GLY A 43 9.49 -3.31 -4.79
C GLY A 43 8.46 -4.43 -4.64
N LEU A 44 8.26 -4.90 -3.41
CA LEU A 44 7.27 -5.95 -3.09
C LEU A 44 5.99 -5.39 -2.45
N SER A 45 5.69 -4.11 -2.66
CA SER A 45 4.51 -3.45 -2.10
C SER A 45 3.22 -4.06 -2.64
N ASP A 46 2.27 -4.32 -1.74
CA ASP A 46 0.91 -4.78 -2.07
C ASP A 46 -0.07 -3.62 -2.32
N GLY A 47 0.26 -2.42 -1.85
CA GLY A 47 -0.58 -1.23 -1.97
C GLY A 47 -1.79 -1.22 -1.04
N GLU A 48 -1.84 -2.05 0.01
CA GLU A 48 -3.02 -2.23 0.88
C GLU A 48 -3.04 -1.32 2.13
N CYS A 49 -2.28 -0.22 2.14
CA CYS A 49 -2.16 0.60 3.36
C CYS A 49 -3.51 1.21 3.79
N LEU A 50 -4.33 1.63 2.83
CA LEU A 50 -5.65 2.21 3.11
C LEU A 50 -6.63 1.14 3.57
N GLU A 51 -6.57 -0.06 2.99
CA GLU A 51 -7.39 -1.21 3.34
C GLU A 51 -7.11 -1.67 4.78
N ARG A 52 -5.83 -1.67 5.19
CA ARG A 52 -5.43 -1.94 6.59
C ARG A 52 -6.01 -0.90 7.55
N LEU A 53 -5.90 0.39 7.21
CA LEU A 53 -6.49 1.46 8.01
C LEU A 53 -8.02 1.33 8.10
N TRP A 54 -8.69 1.06 6.98
CA TRP A 54 -10.14 0.83 6.94
C TRP A 54 -10.56 -0.37 7.78
N SER A 55 -9.81 -1.47 7.73
CA SER A 55 -10.04 -2.65 8.56
C SER A 55 -9.95 -2.29 10.05
N PHE A 56 -8.92 -1.53 10.44
CA PHE A 56 -8.75 -1.06 11.80
C PHE A 56 -9.92 -0.17 12.28
N LEU A 57 -10.35 0.77 11.45
CA LEU A 57 -11.45 1.69 11.76
C LEU A 57 -12.85 1.04 11.65
N SER A 58 -12.95 -0.16 11.08
CA SER A 58 -14.25 -0.80 10.79
C SER A 58 -15.11 -1.02 12.03
N LYS A 59 -14.48 -1.23 13.20
CA LYS A 59 -15.18 -1.40 14.49
C LYS A 59 -16.01 -0.18 14.88
N LEU A 60 -15.59 1.02 14.44
CA LEU A 60 -16.31 2.27 14.70
C LEU A 60 -17.59 2.41 13.87
N VAL A 61 -17.75 1.66 12.77
CA VAL A 61 -18.87 1.85 11.83
C VAL A 61 -20.23 1.66 12.49
N SER A 62 -20.39 0.67 13.36
CA SER A 62 -21.66 0.41 14.05
C SER A 62 -21.98 1.50 15.09
N PRO A 63 -21.13 1.76 16.11
CA PRO A 63 -21.43 2.75 17.14
C PRO A 63 -21.59 4.16 16.57
N LEU A 64 -20.75 4.55 15.60
CA LEU A 64 -20.76 5.92 15.06
C LEU A 64 -21.98 6.25 14.20
N ARG A 65 -22.77 5.27 13.75
CA ARG A 65 -23.98 5.53 12.93
C ARG A 65 -25.02 6.37 13.65
N VAL A 66 -25.10 6.24 14.98
CA VAL A 66 -26.08 6.94 15.82
C VAL A 66 -25.48 8.14 16.57
N SER A 67 -24.18 8.40 16.38
CA SER A 67 -23.46 9.48 17.06
C SER A 67 -23.59 10.82 16.33
N THR A 68 -23.49 11.91 17.09
CA THR A 68 -23.45 13.27 16.52
C THR A 68 -22.20 13.46 15.65
N ARG A 69 -22.20 14.47 14.78
CA ARG A 69 -21.05 14.76 13.90
C ARG A 69 -19.75 14.96 14.68
N LEU A 70 -19.79 15.65 15.82
CA LEU A 70 -18.61 15.92 16.64
C LEU A 70 -18.00 14.62 17.15
N HIS A 71 -18.79 13.79 17.85
CA HIS A 71 -18.35 12.48 18.35
C HIS A 71 -17.78 11.60 17.23
N ARG A 72 -18.40 11.59 16.05
CA ARG A 72 -17.85 10.82 14.92
C ARG A 72 -16.46 11.28 14.52
N LEU A 73 -16.23 12.58 14.41
CA LEU A 73 -14.93 13.11 14.01
C LEU A 73 -13.88 12.87 15.10
N THR A 74 -14.22 13.13 16.35
CA THR A 74 -13.32 12.91 17.49
C THR A 74 -12.93 11.45 17.63
N SER A 75 -13.89 10.51 17.61
CA SER A 75 -13.57 9.07 17.73
C SER A 75 -12.76 8.54 16.54
N ILE A 76 -13.02 9.02 15.31
CA ILE A 76 -12.20 8.64 14.15
C ILE A 76 -10.77 9.16 14.32
N GLN A 77 -10.61 10.39 14.79
CA GLN A 77 -9.30 11.01 15.00
C GLN A 77 -8.52 10.24 16.09
N ALA A 78 -9.11 10.04 17.27
CA ALA A 78 -8.49 9.32 18.38
C ALA A 78 -8.05 7.90 17.95
N GLN A 79 -8.93 7.16 17.26
CA GLN A 79 -8.60 5.83 16.76
C GLN A 79 -7.49 5.85 15.72
N ALA A 80 -7.45 6.87 14.85
CA ALA A 80 -6.39 7.02 13.85
C ALA A 80 -5.04 7.41 14.48
N ASP A 81 -5.05 8.24 15.53
CA ASP A 81 -3.85 8.61 16.28
C ASP A 81 -3.29 7.39 17.03
N TYR A 82 -4.15 6.65 17.74
CA TYR A 82 -3.76 5.39 18.39
C TYR A 82 -3.17 4.39 17.39
N HIS A 83 -3.79 4.22 16.22
CA HIS A 83 -3.24 3.36 15.17
C HIS A 83 -1.86 3.84 14.69
N SER A 84 -1.66 5.15 14.58
CA SER A 84 -0.40 5.74 14.14
C SER A 84 0.72 5.51 15.16
N GLU A 85 0.41 5.63 16.45
CA GLU A 85 1.35 5.31 17.53
C GLU A 85 1.74 3.83 17.51
N GLN A 86 0.77 2.93 17.40
CA GLN A 86 1.02 1.48 17.27
C GLN A 86 1.89 1.15 16.05
N LEU A 87 1.60 1.76 14.89
CA LEU A 87 2.42 1.57 13.68
C LEU A 87 3.84 2.08 13.88
N LEU A 88 4.02 3.21 14.57
CA LEU A 88 5.32 3.79 14.83
C LEU A 88 6.16 2.86 15.72
N GLU A 89 5.60 2.36 16.83
CA GLU A 89 6.28 1.42 17.71
C GLU A 89 6.69 0.13 16.97
N MET A 90 5.80 -0.43 16.16
CA MET A 90 6.05 -1.66 15.41
C MET A 90 6.90 -1.47 14.15
N SER A 91 7.25 -0.24 13.77
CA SER A 91 7.86 0.06 12.47
C SER A 91 9.17 -0.70 12.21
N ALA A 92 10.04 -0.81 13.21
CA ALA A 92 11.29 -1.57 13.07
C ALA A 92 11.04 -3.08 12.87
N GLN A 93 10.04 -3.64 13.55
CA GLN A 93 9.62 -5.02 13.34
C GLN A 93 9.05 -5.24 11.94
N TRP A 94 8.24 -4.30 11.44
CA TRP A 94 7.72 -4.31 10.07
C TRP A 94 8.83 -4.26 9.02
N LEU A 95 9.82 -3.39 9.20
CA LEU A 95 11.00 -3.31 8.32
C LEU A 95 11.78 -4.62 8.31
N SER A 96 11.98 -5.24 9.48
CA SER A 96 12.67 -6.53 9.61
C SER A 96 11.91 -7.66 8.92
N ASN A 97 10.60 -7.77 9.16
CA ASN A 97 9.74 -8.78 8.53
C ASN A 97 9.70 -8.61 7.00
N LYS A 98 9.59 -7.36 6.51
CA LYS A 98 9.64 -7.07 5.07
C LYS A 98 10.99 -7.43 4.47
N LEU A 99 12.09 -7.19 5.19
CA LEU A 99 13.42 -7.57 4.71
C LEU A 99 13.57 -9.09 4.62
N LYS A 100 13.06 -9.82 5.62
CA LYS A 100 13.05 -11.29 5.61
C LYS A 100 12.26 -11.84 4.42
N ASN A 101 11.02 -11.37 4.23
CA ASN A 101 10.18 -11.75 3.08
C ASN A 101 10.86 -11.42 1.74
N ALA A 102 11.45 -10.22 1.61
CA ALA A 102 12.15 -9.85 0.39
C ALA A 102 13.36 -10.75 0.09
N LYS A 103 14.05 -11.26 1.11
CA LYS A 103 15.12 -12.25 0.92
C LYS A 103 14.56 -13.60 0.49
N GLU A 104 13.52 -14.09 1.17
CA GLU A 104 12.89 -15.38 0.85
C GLU A 104 12.37 -15.42 -0.59
N VAL A 105 11.60 -14.42 -0.99
CA VAL A 105 11.09 -14.28 -2.38
C VAL A 105 12.23 -14.16 -3.38
N GLY A 106 13.27 -13.39 -3.05
CA GLY A 106 14.44 -13.23 -3.92
C GLY A 106 15.23 -14.52 -4.10
N ASP A 107 15.45 -15.28 -3.02
CA ASP A 107 16.21 -16.52 -3.01
C ASP A 107 15.43 -17.67 -3.68
N GLU A 108 14.11 -17.71 -3.53
CA GLU A 108 13.24 -18.62 -4.29
C GLU A 108 13.26 -18.32 -5.79
N ALA A 109 13.04 -17.07 -6.17
CA ALA A 109 13.07 -16.65 -7.57
C ALA A 109 14.43 -16.92 -8.20
N LYS A 110 15.53 -16.64 -7.48
CA LYS A 110 16.88 -16.92 -7.95
C LYS A 110 17.12 -18.41 -8.16
N ARG A 111 16.73 -19.28 -7.21
CA ARG A 111 16.87 -20.75 -7.36
C ARG A 111 16.13 -21.27 -8.59
N PHE A 112 14.94 -20.72 -8.86
CA PHE A 112 14.19 -21.06 -10.05
C PHE A 112 14.93 -20.63 -11.32
N LEU A 113 15.40 -19.38 -11.38
CA LEU A 113 16.15 -18.85 -12.52
C LEU A 113 17.46 -19.61 -12.76
N ASP A 114 18.22 -19.92 -11.71
CA ASP A 114 19.46 -20.70 -11.80
C ASP A 114 19.21 -22.11 -12.39
N THR A 115 18.05 -22.70 -12.10
CA THR A 115 17.62 -23.98 -12.69
C THR A 115 17.21 -23.79 -14.16
N LEU A 116 16.48 -22.72 -14.47
CA LEU A 116 16.02 -22.41 -15.81
C LEU A 116 17.19 -22.09 -16.76
N HIS A 117 18.21 -21.37 -16.28
CA HIS A 117 19.43 -21.05 -17.04
C HIS A 117 20.31 -22.27 -17.37
N GLN A 118 20.04 -23.43 -16.77
CA GLN A 118 20.68 -24.70 -17.13
C GLN A 118 19.90 -25.44 -18.23
N GLN A 119 18.64 -25.07 -18.47
CA GLN A 119 17.81 -25.66 -19.50
C GLN A 119 18.08 -25.00 -20.85
N ARG A 120 18.08 -25.81 -21.91
CA ARG A 120 18.22 -25.33 -23.28
C ARG A 120 16.95 -24.58 -23.70
N ASN A 121 17.12 -23.41 -24.29
CA ASN A 121 16.00 -22.64 -24.80
C ASN A 121 15.50 -23.27 -26.12
N PRO A 122 14.26 -23.78 -26.19
CA PRO A 122 13.70 -24.42 -27.39
C PRO A 122 13.53 -23.44 -28.57
N HIS A 123 13.50 -22.14 -28.30
CA HIS A 123 13.21 -21.09 -29.28
C HIS A 123 14.45 -20.57 -30.03
N PHE A 124 15.66 -21.03 -29.67
CA PHE A 124 16.90 -20.81 -30.42
C PHE A 124 17.60 -22.14 -30.78
N PRO A 125 17.01 -22.97 -31.65
CA PRO A 125 17.55 -24.28 -31.98
C PRO A 125 18.94 -24.19 -32.65
N ASP A 126 19.18 -23.14 -33.43
CA ASP A 126 20.42 -22.97 -34.21
C ASP A 126 21.61 -22.49 -33.36
N GLN A 127 21.36 -21.91 -32.18
CA GLN A 127 22.39 -21.31 -31.33
C GLN A 127 22.74 -22.18 -30.11
N ASN A 128 21.96 -23.24 -29.84
CA ASN A 128 22.12 -24.14 -28.70
C ASN A 128 22.32 -23.39 -27.36
N GLN A 129 21.61 -22.26 -27.22
CA GLN A 129 21.69 -21.38 -26.05
C GLN A 129 20.71 -21.83 -24.98
N ASN A 130 21.09 -21.62 -23.73
CA ASN A 130 20.19 -21.80 -22.59
C ASN A 130 19.28 -20.58 -22.42
N TYR A 131 18.28 -20.68 -21.54
CA TYR A 131 17.52 -19.50 -21.13
C TYR A 131 18.43 -18.44 -20.54
N THR A 132 18.16 -17.17 -20.85
CA THR A 132 18.87 -16.02 -20.30
C THR A 132 17.88 -14.97 -19.78
N ASP A 133 18.36 -14.11 -18.89
CA ASP A 133 17.58 -12.98 -18.39
C ASP A 133 17.19 -12.03 -19.54
N GLU A 134 18.06 -11.81 -20.53
CA GLU A 134 17.78 -10.96 -21.68
C GLU A 134 16.60 -11.48 -22.50
N PHE A 135 16.56 -12.79 -22.77
CA PHE A 135 15.45 -13.40 -23.48
C PHE A 135 14.12 -13.22 -22.72
N LEU A 136 14.11 -13.49 -21.42
CA LEU A 136 12.89 -13.33 -20.61
C LEU A 136 12.42 -11.86 -20.55
N GLU A 137 13.35 -10.90 -20.54
CA GLU A 137 13.01 -9.48 -20.61
C GLU A 137 12.38 -9.10 -21.96
N GLU A 138 12.95 -9.56 -23.07
CA GLU A 138 12.40 -9.33 -24.41
C GLU A 138 11.00 -9.91 -24.53
N GLN A 139 10.81 -11.15 -24.07
CA GLN A 139 9.52 -11.82 -24.04
C GLN A 139 8.49 -11.05 -23.19
N TRP A 140 8.91 -10.48 -22.05
CA TRP A 140 8.05 -9.63 -21.24
C TRP A 140 7.68 -8.31 -21.93
N ILE A 141 8.59 -7.71 -22.70
CA ILE A 141 8.27 -6.50 -23.48
C ILE A 141 7.21 -6.81 -24.54
N LEU A 142 7.32 -7.94 -25.22
CA LEU A 142 6.35 -8.39 -26.22
C LEU A 142 4.96 -8.64 -25.60
N GLU A 143 4.89 -9.35 -24.46
CA GLU A 143 3.64 -9.58 -23.73
C GLU A 143 2.96 -8.25 -23.34
N LYS A 144 3.74 -7.28 -22.83
CA LYS A 144 3.21 -5.96 -22.47
C LYS A 144 2.66 -5.20 -23.67
N GLU A 145 3.38 -5.18 -24.79
CA GLU A 145 2.94 -4.45 -25.98
C GLU A 145 1.69 -5.08 -26.58
N TYR A 146 1.61 -6.41 -26.59
CA TYR A 146 0.44 -7.15 -27.01
C TYR A 146 -0.81 -6.75 -26.22
N HIS A 147 -0.73 -6.74 -24.89
CA HIS A 147 -1.87 -6.40 -24.04
C HIS A 147 -2.27 -4.92 -24.13
N ARG A 148 -1.32 -4.03 -24.43
CA ARG A 148 -1.61 -2.59 -24.63
C ARG A 148 -2.30 -2.32 -25.97
N THR A 149 -1.87 -2.99 -27.04
CA THR A 149 -2.40 -2.80 -28.39
C THR A 149 -3.76 -3.47 -28.58
N THR A 150 -3.90 -4.74 -28.17
CA THR A 150 -5.13 -5.53 -28.32
C THR A 150 -6.32 -4.88 -27.61
N ASN A 151 -6.11 -4.27 -26.44
CA ASN A 151 -7.20 -3.64 -25.71
C ASN A 151 -7.68 -2.33 -26.36
N ASN A 152 -6.84 -1.59 -27.07
CA ASN A 152 -7.31 -0.44 -27.86
C ASN A 152 -8.27 -0.90 -28.95
N THR A 153 -7.97 -2.02 -29.61
CA THR A 153 -8.83 -2.62 -30.63
C THR A 153 -10.17 -3.08 -30.04
N LEU A 154 -10.16 -3.75 -28.88
CA LEU A 154 -11.39 -4.18 -28.18
C LEU A 154 -12.22 -2.99 -27.68
N LYS A 155 -11.58 -1.97 -27.10
CA LYS A 155 -12.24 -0.74 -26.64
C LYS A 155 -12.86 0.03 -27.80
N ASN A 156 -12.16 0.16 -28.92
CA ASN A 156 -12.68 0.77 -30.13
C ASN A 156 -13.85 -0.03 -30.69
N SER A 157 -13.75 -1.36 -30.74
CA SER A 157 -14.84 -2.24 -31.18
C SER A 157 -16.08 -2.14 -30.29
N ARG A 158 -15.93 -2.05 -28.96
CA ARG A 158 -17.05 -1.83 -28.02
C ARG A 158 -17.71 -0.46 -28.20
N LEU A 159 -16.94 0.59 -28.46
CA LEU A 159 -17.46 1.91 -28.77
C LEU A 159 -18.23 1.93 -30.09
N GLU A 160 -17.71 1.24 -31.11
CA GLU A 160 -18.40 1.08 -32.39
C GLU A 160 -19.69 0.26 -32.25
N LEU A 161 -19.69 -0.80 -31.42
CA LEU A 161 -20.89 -1.58 -31.10
C LEU A 161 -21.94 -0.73 -30.36
N GLY A 162 -21.51 0.09 -29.39
CA GLY A 162 -22.38 1.05 -28.70
C GLY A 162 -22.95 2.13 -29.64
N GLY A 163 -22.14 2.59 -30.59
CA GLY A 163 -22.58 3.48 -31.67
C GLY A 163 -23.61 2.82 -32.60
N LEU A 164 -23.42 1.54 -32.91
CA LEU A 164 -24.36 0.74 -33.70
C LEU A 164 -25.72 0.56 -33.01
N LEU A 165 -25.73 0.28 -31.70
CA LEU A 165 -26.97 0.22 -30.92
C LEU A 165 -27.70 1.57 -30.93
N CYS A 166 -26.98 2.68 -30.76
CA CYS A 166 -27.57 4.02 -30.87
C CYS A 166 -28.15 4.31 -32.27
N LEU A 167 -27.51 3.81 -33.34
CA LEU A 167 -28.02 3.96 -34.71
C LEU A 167 -29.27 3.09 -34.94
N GLN A 168 -29.31 1.91 -34.34
CA GLN A 168 -30.46 1.00 -34.38
C GLN A 168 -31.66 1.61 -33.64
N ASP A 169 -31.46 2.16 -32.44
CA ASP A 169 -32.51 2.89 -31.71
C ASP A 169 -33.06 4.09 -32.50
N LYS A 170 -32.18 4.83 -33.20
CA LYS A 170 -32.58 5.93 -34.09
C LYS A 170 -33.37 5.46 -35.30
N LEU A 171 -33.02 4.31 -35.87
CA LEU A 171 -33.76 3.70 -36.97
C LEU A 171 -35.15 3.26 -36.49
N ASP A 172 -35.23 2.59 -35.34
CA ASP A 172 -36.49 2.15 -34.74
C ASP A 172 -37.40 3.33 -34.38
N ALA A 173 -36.84 4.42 -33.85
CA ALA A 173 -37.57 5.67 -33.61
C ALA A 173 -38.06 6.32 -34.91
N ALA A 174 -37.24 6.34 -35.97
CA ALA A 174 -37.64 6.87 -37.28
C ALA A 174 -38.77 6.03 -37.91
N TRP A 175 -38.74 4.70 -37.73
CA TRP A 175 -39.81 3.79 -38.15
C TRP A 175 -41.10 3.97 -37.34
N GLY A 176 -40.98 4.18 -36.02
CA GLY A 176 -42.10 4.41 -35.11
C GLY A 176 -42.80 5.76 -35.31
N THR A 177 -42.20 6.69 -36.07
CA THR A 177 -42.81 8.00 -36.36
C THR A 177 -43.91 7.86 -37.41
N THR A 178 -45.14 8.25 -37.06
CA THR A 178 -46.31 8.18 -37.96
C THR A 178 -46.27 9.32 -38.97
N ALA A 179 -46.14 9.00 -40.27
CA ALA A 179 -46.15 9.99 -41.34
C ALA A 179 -47.60 10.29 -41.76
N LEU A 180 -48.02 11.56 -41.64
CA LEU A 180 -49.38 12.00 -41.96
C LEU A 180 -49.48 12.63 -43.36
N THR A 181 -48.34 12.95 -43.99
CA THR A 181 -48.29 13.51 -45.36
C THR A 181 -47.33 12.74 -46.27
N PRO A 182 -47.54 12.77 -47.61
CA PRO A 182 -46.62 12.15 -48.57
C PRO A 182 -45.18 12.68 -48.50
N GLN A 183 -44.99 13.98 -48.24
CA GLN A 183 -43.65 14.56 -48.08
C GLN A 183 -42.95 14.06 -46.80
N GLN A 184 -43.70 13.88 -45.70
CA GLN A 184 -43.16 13.31 -44.46
C GLN A 184 -42.83 11.82 -44.61
N ALA A 185 -43.64 11.08 -45.37
CA ALA A 185 -43.36 9.68 -45.70
C ALA A 185 -42.07 9.54 -46.53
N LEU A 186 -41.86 10.42 -47.51
CA LEU A 186 -40.64 10.45 -48.31
C LEU A 186 -39.41 10.80 -47.45
N ALA A 187 -39.49 11.85 -46.62
CA ALA A 187 -38.41 12.25 -45.72
C ALA A 187 -38.04 11.14 -44.71
N ARG A 188 -39.04 10.41 -44.20
CA ARG A 188 -38.85 9.24 -43.34
C ARG A 188 -38.14 8.12 -44.09
N ALA A 189 -38.58 7.80 -45.31
CA ALA A 189 -37.95 6.77 -46.13
C ALA A 189 -36.47 7.07 -46.44
N THR A 190 -36.15 8.32 -46.80
CA THR A 190 -34.77 8.75 -47.03
C THR A 190 -33.91 8.66 -45.77
N THR A 191 -34.46 9.03 -44.62
CA THR A 191 -33.77 8.95 -43.32
C THR A 191 -33.52 7.50 -42.91
N CYS A 192 -34.50 6.62 -43.08
CA CYS A 192 -34.37 5.18 -42.80
C CYS A 192 -33.36 4.51 -43.73
N GLY A 193 -33.38 4.86 -45.03
CA GLY A 193 -32.39 4.38 -46.00
C GLY A 193 -30.95 4.74 -45.59
N ARG A 194 -30.72 6.02 -45.25
CA ARG A 194 -29.41 6.50 -44.79
C ARG A 194 -28.93 5.82 -43.50
N LEU A 195 -29.80 5.65 -42.51
CA LEU A 195 -29.46 4.97 -41.25
C LEU A 195 -29.17 3.48 -41.48
N THR A 196 -29.89 2.83 -42.39
CA THR A 196 -29.68 1.42 -42.76
C THR A 196 -28.32 1.22 -43.45
N GLU A 197 -27.90 2.13 -44.32
CA GLU A 197 -26.56 2.10 -44.92
C GLU A 197 -25.45 2.32 -43.89
N GLN A 198 -25.65 3.26 -42.94
CA GLN A 198 -24.69 3.49 -41.85
C GLN A 198 -24.55 2.26 -40.95
N ILE A 199 -25.65 1.59 -40.62
CA ILE A 199 -25.64 0.33 -39.86
C ILE A 199 -24.94 -0.78 -40.65
N ARG A 200 -25.20 -0.91 -41.95
CA ARG A 200 -24.55 -1.91 -42.81
C ARG A 200 -23.03 -1.72 -42.87
N ALA A 201 -22.57 -0.48 -43.08
CA ALA A 201 -21.14 -0.15 -43.13
C ALA A 201 -20.43 -0.43 -41.78
N VAL A 202 -21.10 -0.18 -40.65
CA VAL A 202 -20.56 -0.50 -39.32
C VAL A 202 -20.58 -2.00 -39.05
N ARG A 203 -21.59 -2.74 -39.53
CA ARG A 203 -21.67 -4.21 -39.42
C ARG A 203 -20.62 -4.94 -40.26
N GLU A 204 -20.33 -4.45 -41.47
CA GLU A 204 -19.25 -4.97 -42.33
C GLU A 204 -17.86 -4.76 -41.71
N ARG A 205 -17.70 -3.72 -40.87
CA ARG A 205 -16.46 -3.50 -40.09
C ARG A 205 -16.33 -4.39 -38.86
N LEU A 206 -17.45 -4.86 -38.29
CA LEU A 206 -17.51 -5.53 -36.97
C LEU A 206 -17.68 -7.06 -37.04
N GLY A 207 -17.15 -7.72 -38.07
CA GLY A 207 -17.33 -9.17 -38.34
C GLY A 207 -17.47 -10.08 -37.09
N THR A 208 -18.64 -10.73 -37.01
CA THR A 208 -19.01 -11.90 -36.19
C THR A 208 -18.57 -11.95 -34.72
N PHE A 209 -19.44 -11.49 -33.81
CA PHE A 209 -19.50 -12.02 -32.43
C PHE A 209 -20.92 -11.82 -31.84
N TYR A 210 -21.49 -12.89 -31.27
CA TYR A 210 -22.92 -13.01 -30.94
C TYR A 210 -23.36 -12.35 -29.64
N LEU A 211 -24.69 -12.16 -29.62
CA LEU A 211 -25.61 -11.47 -28.73
C LEU A 211 -25.67 -11.96 -27.27
N THR A 212 -26.07 -11.03 -26.42
CA THR A 212 -26.37 -11.14 -24.98
C THR A 212 -27.88 -11.22 -24.75
N ASP A 213 -28.36 -11.91 -23.70
CA ASP A 213 -29.65 -11.60 -23.07
C ASP A 213 -29.71 -11.99 -21.57
N ARG A 214 -30.70 -11.42 -20.88
CA ARG A 214 -30.74 -10.79 -19.54
C ARG A 214 -30.97 -11.70 -18.33
N MET A 215 -30.76 -11.10 -17.14
CA MET A 215 -31.22 -11.55 -15.81
C MET A 215 -32.05 -10.46 -15.11
N THR A 216 -33.00 -10.87 -14.26
CA THR A 216 -33.63 -10.03 -13.20
C THR A 216 -33.66 -10.76 -11.83
N ARG A 217 -33.79 -9.99 -10.73
CA ARG A 217 -33.29 -10.21 -9.35
C ARG A 217 -34.44 -10.16 -8.30
N THR A 218 -34.40 -10.88 -7.15
CA THR A 218 -34.26 -10.32 -5.76
C THR A 218 -34.50 -11.28 -4.54
N ARG A 219 -34.18 -10.77 -3.32
CA ARG A 219 -34.17 -11.29 -1.91
C ARG A 219 -33.24 -12.43 -1.48
N GLY A 220 -32.17 -12.31 -0.70
CA GLY A 220 -31.52 -11.24 0.07
C GLY A 220 -30.49 -11.90 1.02
N GLN A 221 -30.92 -12.91 1.79
CA GLN A 221 -30.04 -13.68 2.69
C GLN A 221 -30.10 -15.21 2.49
N GLN A 222 -31.24 -15.79 2.05
CA GLN A 222 -31.23 -17.09 1.34
C GLN A 222 -30.39 -17.03 0.07
N LYS A 223 -30.32 -15.84 -0.52
CA LYS A 223 -29.45 -15.52 -1.65
C LYS A 223 -27.97 -15.70 -1.41
N LEU A 224 -27.43 -15.60 -0.21
CA LEU A 224 -25.98 -15.74 -0.08
C LEU A 224 -25.60 -17.19 -0.32
N VAL A 225 -26.29 -18.12 0.37
CA VAL A 225 -26.09 -19.57 0.21
C VAL A 225 -26.61 -20.07 -1.13
N GLU A 226 -27.77 -19.59 -1.60
CA GLU A 226 -28.32 -19.89 -2.92
C GLU A 226 -27.48 -19.29 -4.05
N SER A 227 -26.88 -18.10 -3.86
CA SER A 227 -25.93 -17.53 -4.82
C SER A 227 -24.63 -18.29 -4.81
N LEU A 228 -24.13 -18.76 -3.67
CA LEU A 228 -22.94 -19.60 -3.61
C LEU A 228 -23.20 -20.96 -4.29
N ARG A 229 -24.37 -21.58 -4.07
CA ARG A 229 -24.79 -22.81 -4.76
C ARG A 229 -25.03 -22.61 -6.24
N LYS A 230 -25.80 -21.59 -6.64
CA LYS A 230 -26.00 -21.24 -8.06
C LYS A 230 -24.70 -20.81 -8.74
N HIS A 231 -23.80 -20.15 -8.03
CA HIS A 231 -22.49 -19.80 -8.56
C HIS A 231 -21.64 -21.05 -8.73
N ALA A 232 -21.65 -21.99 -7.78
CA ALA A 232 -20.98 -23.28 -7.92
C ALA A 232 -21.59 -24.15 -9.04
N GLU A 233 -22.91 -24.21 -9.17
CA GLU A 233 -23.62 -24.92 -10.24
C GLU A 233 -23.38 -24.28 -11.60
N LYS A 234 -23.41 -22.94 -11.67
CA LYS A 234 -23.09 -22.19 -12.88
C LYS A 234 -21.62 -22.33 -13.23
N MET A 235 -20.72 -22.35 -12.25
CA MET A 235 -19.30 -22.59 -12.46
C MET A 235 -19.05 -24.00 -12.98
N ARG A 236 -19.73 -25.02 -12.42
CA ARG A 236 -19.72 -26.39 -12.96
C ARG A 236 -20.30 -26.46 -14.37
N SER A 237 -21.38 -25.73 -14.65
CA SER A 237 -21.97 -25.66 -15.99
C SER A 237 -21.03 -24.99 -16.99
N VAL A 238 -20.35 -23.91 -16.59
CA VAL A 238 -19.36 -23.19 -17.40
C VAL A 238 -18.10 -24.04 -17.58
N LEU A 239 -17.65 -24.75 -16.55
CA LEU A 239 -16.52 -25.67 -16.61
C LEU A 239 -16.83 -26.86 -17.52
N ASN A 240 -18.04 -27.41 -17.46
CA ASN A 240 -18.48 -28.45 -18.38
C ASN A 240 -18.56 -27.94 -19.82
N LEU A 241 -19.05 -26.71 -20.02
CA LEU A 241 -19.07 -26.07 -21.32
C LEU A 241 -17.64 -25.83 -21.84
N TYR A 242 -16.74 -25.34 -21.00
CA TYR A 242 -15.32 -25.19 -21.29
C TYR A 242 -14.67 -26.53 -21.66
N ASN A 243 -14.82 -27.59 -20.85
CA ASN A 243 -14.26 -28.90 -21.13
C ASN A 243 -14.84 -29.51 -22.43
N ASN A 244 -16.12 -29.27 -22.72
CA ASN A 244 -16.72 -29.66 -23.99
C ASN A 244 -16.11 -28.89 -25.18
N HIS A 245 -15.84 -27.59 -25.02
CA HIS A 245 -15.16 -26.79 -26.05
C HIS A 245 -13.68 -27.18 -26.21
N VAL A 246 -12.99 -27.50 -25.12
CA VAL A 246 -11.61 -28.03 -25.14
C VAL A 246 -11.59 -29.35 -25.92
N ARG A 247 -12.48 -30.30 -25.60
CA ARG A 247 -12.58 -31.57 -26.33
C ARG A 247 -12.91 -31.37 -27.81
N ALA A 248 -13.84 -30.46 -28.12
CA ALA A 248 -14.17 -30.12 -29.51
C ALA A 248 -12.96 -29.50 -30.24
N TYR A 249 -12.21 -28.63 -29.57
CA TYR A 249 -11.00 -28.00 -30.13
C TYR A 249 -9.88 -29.03 -30.35
N ILE A 250 -9.62 -29.92 -29.40
CA ILE A 250 -8.66 -31.04 -29.54
C ILE A 250 -9.02 -31.89 -30.76
N SER A 251 -10.31 -32.20 -30.93
CA SER A 251 -10.78 -33.02 -32.05
C SER A 251 -10.65 -32.32 -33.42
N ALA A 252 -10.76 -30.99 -33.46
CA ALA A 252 -10.70 -30.21 -34.69
C ALA A 252 -9.27 -29.76 -35.06
N CYS A 253 -8.38 -29.65 -34.07
CA CYS A 253 -7.02 -29.11 -34.21
C CYS A 253 -6.02 -29.89 -33.33
N PRO A 254 -5.73 -31.17 -33.63
CA PRO A 254 -4.92 -32.04 -32.77
C PRO A 254 -3.46 -31.60 -32.65
N ASP A 255 -2.90 -30.91 -33.65
CA ASP A 255 -1.51 -30.43 -33.66
C ASP A 255 -1.31 -29.09 -32.94
N ARG A 256 -2.37 -28.49 -32.38
CA ARG A 256 -2.29 -27.20 -31.68
C ARG A 256 -2.26 -27.38 -30.16
N PRO A 257 -1.46 -26.59 -29.43
CA PRO A 257 -1.54 -26.58 -27.98
C PRO A 257 -2.96 -26.18 -27.56
N HIS A 258 -3.54 -26.97 -26.67
CA HIS A 258 -4.90 -26.78 -26.19
C HIS A 258 -4.89 -26.58 -24.67
N PRO A 259 -5.85 -25.82 -24.13
CA PRO A 259 -6.06 -25.76 -22.69
C PRO A 259 -6.32 -27.16 -22.11
N PRO A 260 -5.86 -27.48 -20.88
CA PRO A 260 -6.17 -28.77 -20.25
C PRO A 260 -7.66 -28.84 -19.87
N GLU A 261 -8.23 -30.05 -19.91
CA GLU A 261 -9.46 -30.32 -19.19
C GLU A 261 -9.20 -30.16 -17.69
N MET A 262 -10.19 -29.65 -16.96
CA MET A 262 -10.00 -29.30 -15.56
C MET A 262 -11.18 -29.77 -14.72
N GLU A 263 -10.88 -30.33 -13.55
CA GLU A 263 -11.90 -30.67 -12.56
C GLU A 263 -12.26 -29.48 -11.67
N TYR A 264 -13.45 -29.52 -11.07
CA TYR A 264 -13.96 -28.43 -10.25
C TYR A 264 -13.07 -28.14 -9.02
N SER A 265 -12.46 -29.17 -8.44
CA SER A 265 -11.50 -29.05 -7.34
C SER A 265 -10.19 -28.38 -7.77
N GLU A 266 -9.71 -28.69 -8.97
CA GLU A 266 -8.47 -28.13 -9.52
C GLU A 266 -8.65 -26.64 -9.80
N LEU A 267 -9.78 -26.24 -10.41
CA LEU A 267 -10.13 -24.85 -10.67
C LEU A 267 -10.12 -23.98 -9.39
N LEU A 268 -10.60 -24.53 -8.27
CA LEU A 268 -10.64 -23.82 -6.98
C LEU A 268 -9.26 -23.73 -6.30
N SER A 269 -8.32 -24.59 -6.69
CA SER A 269 -6.95 -24.61 -6.14
C SER A 269 -5.98 -23.70 -6.89
N LEU A 270 -6.38 -23.22 -8.08
CA LEU A 270 -5.56 -22.32 -8.88
C LEU A 270 -5.30 -21.03 -8.14
N GLN A 271 -4.03 -20.61 -8.16
CA GLN A 271 -3.64 -19.32 -7.62
C GLN A 271 -4.12 -18.19 -8.55
N SER A 272 -4.23 -16.98 -8.02
CA SER A 272 -4.73 -15.83 -8.76
C SER A 272 -3.85 -15.40 -9.95
N ASP A 273 -2.61 -15.87 -10.00
CA ASP A 273 -1.62 -15.64 -11.06
C ASP A 273 -1.46 -16.83 -12.02
N ASP A 274 -2.30 -17.87 -11.91
CA ASP A 274 -2.26 -19.06 -12.76
C ASP A 274 -2.51 -18.72 -14.25
N THR A 275 -1.83 -19.44 -15.14
CA THR A 275 -1.88 -19.22 -16.59
C THR A 275 -3.26 -19.48 -17.18
N PHE A 276 -4.09 -20.29 -16.52
CA PHE A 276 -5.48 -20.56 -16.86
C PHE A 276 -6.34 -19.28 -16.96
N TRP A 277 -6.08 -18.28 -16.13
CA TRP A 277 -6.86 -17.04 -16.11
C TRP A 277 -6.51 -16.07 -17.26
N ASN A 278 -5.61 -16.46 -18.15
CA ASN A 278 -5.16 -15.65 -19.28
C ASN A 278 -5.73 -16.19 -20.60
N ASP A 279 -6.34 -15.30 -21.41
CA ASP A 279 -6.82 -15.57 -22.78
C ASP A 279 -5.69 -15.85 -23.80
N GLY A 280 -4.44 -15.99 -23.35
CA GLY A 280 -3.26 -16.13 -24.21
C GLY A 280 -3.28 -17.38 -25.10
N THR A 281 -4.12 -18.37 -24.78
CA THR A 281 -4.31 -19.59 -25.58
C THR A 281 -5.02 -19.35 -26.92
N PHE A 282 -5.81 -18.27 -27.06
CA PHE A 282 -6.69 -18.10 -28.22
C PHE A 282 -6.26 -17.04 -29.24
N THR A 283 -5.28 -16.19 -28.91
CA THR A 283 -4.99 -15.02 -29.73
C THR A 283 -3.59 -14.98 -30.33
N ASN A 284 -2.59 -15.70 -29.80
CA ASN A 284 -1.27 -15.86 -30.42
C ASN A 284 -0.62 -17.20 -30.06
N ALA A 285 -0.97 -18.25 -30.81
CA ALA A 285 -0.69 -19.64 -30.47
C ALA A 285 0.77 -20.11 -30.60
N ASN A 286 1.76 -19.25 -30.89
CA ASN A 286 3.15 -19.67 -31.14
C ASN A 286 4.24 -18.80 -30.47
N GLU A 287 3.89 -17.68 -29.81
CA GLU A 287 4.91 -16.85 -29.16
C GLU A 287 5.41 -17.49 -27.85
N PRO A 288 6.72 -17.46 -27.56
CA PRO A 288 7.27 -18.15 -26.38
C PRO A 288 6.61 -17.73 -25.06
N TRP A 289 6.37 -16.43 -24.87
CA TRP A 289 5.66 -15.90 -23.69
C TRP A 289 4.20 -16.37 -23.56
N ALA A 290 3.56 -16.82 -24.66
CA ALA A 290 2.16 -17.26 -24.69
C ALA A 290 1.99 -18.78 -24.60
N THR A 291 2.97 -19.56 -25.05
CA THR A 291 2.87 -21.03 -25.13
C THR A 291 3.81 -21.78 -24.19
N ASP A 292 5.04 -21.30 -24.01
CA ASP A 292 6.05 -22.01 -23.23
C ASP A 292 5.88 -21.68 -21.73
N GLU A 293 5.53 -22.70 -20.96
CA GLU A 293 5.32 -22.59 -19.52
C GLU A 293 6.61 -22.21 -18.78
N ALA A 294 7.78 -22.64 -19.29
CA ALA A 294 9.07 -22.30 -18.71
C ALA A 294 9.37 -20.80 -18.92
N THR A 295 9.13 -20.27 -20.13
CA THR A 295 9.22 -18.84 -20.45
C THR A 295 8.27 -18.00 -19.59
N LYS A 296 6.99 -18.39 -19.48
CA LYS A 296 6.00 -17.69 -18.64
C LYS A 296 6.43 -17.60 -17.18
N LYS A 297 6.80 -18.74 -16.59
CA LYS A 297 7.27 -18.78 -15.21
C LYS A 297 8.58 -18.01 -15.05
N GLY A 298 9.49 -18.12 -16.02
CA GLY A 298 10.73 -17.35 -16.07
C GLY A 298 10.50 -15.84 -16.02
N ILE A 299 9.58 -15.31 -16.83
CA ILE A 299 9.22 -13.87 -16.84
C ILE A 299 8.75 -13.41 -15.45
N ARG A 300 7.86 -14.19 -14.82
CA ARG A 300 7.32 -13.86 -13.49
C ARG A 300 8.40 -13.93 -12.42
N GLN A 301 9.21 -14.99 -12.42
CA GLN A 301 10.29 -15.17 -11.45
C GLN A 301 11.39 -14.12 -11.59
N LEU A 302 11.76 -13.75 -12.82
CA LEU A 302 12.68 -12.64 -13.08
C LEU A 302 12.13 -11.32 -12.55
N SER A 303 10.82 -11.09 -12.70
CA SER A 303 10.16 -9.92 -12.13
C SER A 303 10.18 -9.94 -10.59
N TYR A 304 9.87 -11.07 -9.96
CA TYR A 304 9.96 -11.22 -8.49
C TYR A 304 11.38 -11.01 -7.98
N PHE A 305 12.39 -11.57 -8.65
CA PHE A 305 13.78 -11.39 -8.31
C PHE A 305 14.17 -9.90 -8.34
N LYS A 306 13.86 -9.19 -9.43
CA LYS A 306 14.12 -7.74 -9.55
C LYS A 306 13.38 -6.92 -8.49
N ARG A 307 12.09 -7.21 -8.26
CA ARG A 307 11.29 -6.53 -7.24
C ARG A 307 11.80 -6.78 -5.82
N SER A 308 12.36 -7.96 -5.55
CA SER A 308 12.98 -8.29 -4.27
C SER A 308 14.23 -7.44 -4.00
N ILE A 309 15.07 -7.23 -5.02
CA ILE A 309 16.26 -6.38 -4.94
C ILE A 309 15.87 -4.92 -4.69
N GLU A 310 14.85 -4.44 -5.41
CA GLU A 310 14.29 -3.11 -5.21
C GLU A 310 13.73 -2.93 -3.79
N GLU A 311 12.97 -3.89 -3.28
CA GLU A 311 12.42 -3.83 -1.92
C GLU A 311 13.53 -3.78 -0.87
N ARG A 312 14.56 -4.62 -0.99
CA ARG A 312 15.73 -4.59 -0.10
C ARG A 312 16.42 -3.24 -0.11
N ARG A 313 16.57 -2.62 -1.29
CA ARG A 313 17.13 -1.27 -1.42
C ARG A 313 16.24 -0.24 -0.72
N ARG A 314 14.92 -0.25 -0.98
CA ARG A 314 13.96 0.67 -0.36
C ARG A 314 13.95 0.56 1.16
N LEU A 315 13.90 -0.65 1.69
CA LEU A 315 13.96 -0.89 3.14
C LEU A 315 15.23 -0.32 3.77
N GLY A 316 16.38 -0.43 3.10
CA GLY A 316 17.62 0.19 3.56
C GLY A 316 17.55 1.72 3.61
N TRP A 317 16.87 2.35 2.65
CA TRP A 317 16.66 3.80 2.64
C TRP A 317 15.68 4.25 3.72
N GLU A 318 14.53 3.57 3.85
CA GLU A 318 13.53 3.89 4.87
C GLU A 318 14.07 3.68 6.29
N THR A 319 14.88 2.64 6.52
CA THR A 319 15.54 2.40 7.81
C THR A 319 16.41 3.59 8.23
N ARG A 320 17.25 4.10 7.31
CA ARG A 320 18.13 5.25 7.58
C ARG A 320 17.34 6.54 7.77
N ARG A 321 16.28 6.75 6.98
CA ARG A 321 15.38 7.89 7.15
C ARG A 321 14.70 7.86 8.52
N ALA A 322 14.18 6.71 8.92
CA ALA A 322 13.55 6.52 10.22
C ALA A 322 14.55 6.74 11.37
N MET A 323 15.76 6.19 11.27
CA MET A 323 16.82 6.44 12.27
C MET A 323 17.18 7.93 12.37
N ARG A 324 17.37 8.63 11.24
CA ARG A 324 17.64 10.08 11.24
C ARG A 324 16.52 10.87 11.90
N TRP A 325 15.27 10.59 11.54
CA TRP A 325 14.11 11.24 12.13
C TRP A 325 14.09 11.10 13.66
N VAL A 326 14.33 9.89 14.18
CA VAL A 326 14.37 9.65 15.63
C VAL A 326 15.57 10.35 16.28
N ILE A 327 16.75 10.33 15.66
CA ILE A 327 17.97 10.99 16.16
C ILE A 327 17.75 12.50 16.26
N GLU A 328 17.26 13.12 15.18
CA GLU A 328 16.98 14.56 15.12
C GLU A 328 15.94 14.95 16.17
N ARG A 329 14.89 14.13 16.32
CA ARG A 329 13.83 14.38 17.31
C ARG A 329 14.34 14.25 18.75
N HIS A 330 15.18 13.26 19.04
CA HIS A 330 15.84 13.09 20.33
C HIS A 330 16.68 14.33 20.67
N GLN A 331 17.54 14.77 19.75
CA GLN A 331 18.42 15.93 19.95
C GLN A 331 17.62 17.20 20.17
N LEU A 332 16.63 17.46 19.31
CA LEU A 332 15.75 18.62 19.41
C LEU A 332 15.07 18.67 20.78
N LEU A 333 14.40 17.59 21.19
CA LEU A 333 13.67 17.54 22.47
C LEU A 333 14.62 17.68 23.66
N LYS A 334 15.79 17.04 23.62
CA LYS A 334 16.81 17.16 24.67
C LYS A 334 17.29 18.61 24.80
N THR A 335 17.64 19.28 23.71
CA THR A 335 18.10 20.68 23.72
C THR A 335 17.01 21.66 24.16
N MET A 336 15.76 21.42 23.77
CA MET A 336 14.63 22.22 24.24
C MET A 336 14.39 22.05 25.73
N LEU A 337 14.42 20.81 26.24
CA LEU A 337 14.31 20.52 27.67
C LEU A 337 15.44 21.18 28.47
N GLN A 338 16.69 21.09 27.99
CA GLN A 338 17.83 21.78 28.59
C GLN A 338 17.57 23.28 28.74
N THR A 339 17.09 23.92 27.66
CA THR A 339 16.84 25.36 27.68
C THR A 339 15.68 25.75 28.59
N VAL A 340 14.56 25.00 28.58
CA VAL A 340 13.44 25.25 29.50
C VAL A 340 13.86 25.08 30.95
N LEU A 341 14.66 24.06 31.27
CA LEU A 341 15.21 23.87 32.63
C LEU A 341 16.13 25.02 33.04
N ARG A 342 16.98 25.53 32.13
CA ARG A 342 17.81 26.72 32.41
C ARG A 342 16.97 27.97 32.67
N LEU A 343 15.92 28.21 31.88
CA LEU A 343 14.99 29.33 32.06
C LEU A 343 14.17 29.23 33.35
N LEU A 344 13.79 28.01 33.75
CA LEU A 344 13.12 27.77 35.04
C LEU A 344 14.02 28.10 36.24
N ARG A 345 15.33 27.88 36.13
CA ARG A 345 16.31 28.26 37.17
C ARG A 345 16.62 29.75 37.19
N ASN A 346 16.65 30.39 36.01
CA ASN A 346 16.92 31.82 35.88
C ASN A 346 15.92 32.46 34.89
N PRO A 347 14.74 32.89 35.38
CA PRO A 347 13.69 33.49 34.53
C PRO A 347 14.10 34.82 33.89
N GLU A 348 15.13 35.49 34.40
CA GLU A 348 15.66 36.76 33.88
C GLU A 348 16.69 36.56 32.76
N ALA A 349 17.06 35.32 32.44
CA ALA A 349 18.00 35.01 31.38
C ALA A 349 17.38 35.28 29.99
N LEU A 350 17.47 36.53 29.54
CA LEU A 350 17.16 36.94 28.17
C LEU A 350 18.39 36.76 27.27
N PRO A 351 18.19 36.39 25.98
CA PRO A 351 16.91 36.19 25.29
C PRO A 351 16.41 34.73 25.27
N ILE A 352 15.08 34.57 25.31
CA ILE A 352 14.41 33.27 25.12
C ILE A 352 14.54 32.86 23.65
N PRO A 353 14.99 31.64 23.32
CA PRO A 353 15.03 31.18 21.94
C PRO A 353 13.65 31.14 21.27
N GLN A 354 13.59 31.50 19.98
CA GLN A 354 12.34 31.62 19.23
C GLN A 354 11.48 30.36 19.26
N ASP A 355 12.08 29.17 19.20
CA ASP A 355 11.33 27.91 19.22
C ASP A 355 10.56 27.70 20.53
N ILE A 356 11.13 28.15 21.65
CA ILE A 356 10.47 28.11 22.96
C ILE A 356 9.46 29.24 23.06
N GLN A 357 9.77 30.41 22.52
CA GLN A 357 8.82 31.51 22.47
C GLN A 357 7.53 31.12 21.72
N ASN A 358 7.65 30.44 20.57
CA ASN A 358 6.49 29.92 19.82
C ASN A 358 5.63 28.96 20.65
N LEU A 359 6.27 28.11 21.46
CA LEU A 359 5.56 27.22 22.39
C LEU A 359 4.82 28.01 23.47
N LEU A 360 5.46 29.01 24.07
CA LEU A 360 4.89 29.83 25.15
C LEU A 360 3.77 30.77 24.67
N GLU A 361 3.80 31.17 23.40
CA GLU A 361 2.78 31.99 22.73
C GLU A 361 1.61 31.17 22.20
N HIS A 362 1.63 29.85 22.37
CA HIS A 362 0.55 28.97 21.93
C HIS A 362 -0.81 29.37 22.52
N ALA A 363 -1.87 29.34 21.70
CA ALA A 363 -3.21 29.79 22.07
C ALA A 363 -3.73 29.19 23.39
N GLN A 364 -3.34 27.96 23.72
CA GLN A 364 -3.73 27.25 24.94
C GLN A 364 -2.89 27.64 26.18
N LEU A 365 -1.68 28.17 26.01
CA LEU A 365 -0.82 28.66 27.09
C LEU A 365 -0.94 30.17 27.30
N VAL A 366 -1.51 30.91 26.33
CA VAL A 366 -1.75 32.36 26.43
C VAL A 366 -2.63 32.72 27.63
N THR A 367 -3.52 31.82 28.05
CA THR A 367 -4.39 31.99 29.22
C THR A 367 -3.64 31.98 30.56
N LEU A 368 -2.42 31.47 30.60
CA LEU A 368 -1.59 31.46 31.82
C LEU A 368 -0.94 32.83 32.03
N PRO A 369 -1.09 33.44 33.23
CA PRO A 369 -0.62 34.81 33.47
C PRO A 369 0.90 34.91 33.70
N SER A 370 1.54 33.84 34.18
CA SER A 370 2.95 33.82 34.55
C SER A 370 3.80 33.08 33.52
N ILE A 371 4.92 33.68 33.11
CA ILE A 371 5.90 33.01 32.25
C ILE A 371 6.46 31.74 32.91
N LEU A 372 6.57 31.74 34.25
CA LEU A 372 7.03 30.59 35.02
C LEU A 372 6.06 29.41 34.87
N ASP A 373 4.75 29.65 34.90
CA ASP A 373 3.75 28.59 34.77
C ASP A 373 3.67 28.06 33.33
N LYS A 374 3.82 28.95 32.33
CA LYS A 374 3.97 28.54 30.93
C LYS A 374 5.20 27.65 30.73
N LEU A 375 6.32 27.98 31.36
CA LEU A 375 7.55 27.17 31.30
C LEU A 375 7.40 25.80 31.99
N LYS A 376 6.62 25.70 33.08
CA LYS A 376 6.31 24.40 33.72
C LYS A 376 5.49 23.51 32.79
N VAL A 377 4.47 24.05 32.13
CA VAL A 377 3.67 23.28 31.16
C VAL A 377 4.52 22.89 29.95
N ALA A 378 5.36 23.80 29.45
CA ALA A 378 6.31 23.49 28.37
C ALA A 378 7.25 22.34 28.76
N LYS A 379 7.80 22.34 29.99
CA LYS A 379 8.60 21.24 30.52
C LYS A 379 7.83 19.91 30.49
N LEU A 380 6.58 19.91 30.95
CA LEU A 380 5.74 18.71 31.00
C LEU A 380 5.53 18.12 29.61
N VAL A 381 5.11 18.93 28.64
CA VAL A 381 4.81 18.51 27.27
C VAL A 381 6.08 18.03 26.54
N LEU A 382 7.19 18.76 26.69
CA LEU A 382 8.47 18.36 26.11
C LEU A 382 8.98 17.06 26.73
N HIS A 383 8.77 16.85 28.04
CA HIS A 383 9.18 15.61 28.69
C HIS A 383 8.37 14.42 28.19
N ALA A 384 7.04 14.55 28.11
CA ALA A 384 6.17 13.51 27.57
C ALA A 384 6.60 13.10 26.16
N ALA A 385 6.86 14.09 25.29
CA ALA A 385 7.36 13.84 23.94
C ALA A 385 8.74 13.14 23.94
N PHE A 386 9.63 13.53 24.86
CA PHE A 386 10.95 12.92 24.97
C PHE A 386 10.85 11.45 25.42
N ILE A 387 10.02 11.16 26.43
CA ILE A 387 9.72 9.79 26.87
C ILE A 387 9.26 8.93 25.69
N LYS A 388 8.29 9.41 24.89
CA LYS A 388 7.82 8.68 23.69
C LYS A 388 8.98 8.34 22.74
N ILE A 389 9.90 9.28 22.49
CA ILE A 389 11.07 9.04 21.63
C ILE A 389 12.06 8.03 22.23
N LEU A 390 12.33 8.09 23.54
CA LEU A 390 13.18 7.10 24.19
C LEU A 390 12.59 5.69 24.09
N ASN A 391 11.28 5.56 24.29
CA ASN A 391 10.56 4.29 24.15
C ASN A 391 10.64 3.74 22.73
N ILE A 392 10.43 4.59 21.72
CA ILE A 392 10.59 4.22 20.30
C ILE A 392 12.02 3.74 20.01
N GLN A 393 13.04 4.45 20.50
CA GLN A 393 14.44 4.04 20.31
C GLN A 393 14.73 2.66 20.92
N MET A 394 14.23 2.39 22.12
CA MET A 394 14.37 1.09 22.77
C MET A 394 13.63 -0.01 22.00
N ALA A 395 12.38 0.23 21.62
CA ALA A 395 11.55 -0.72 20.87
C ALA A 395 12.16 -1.06 19.51
N TRP A 396 12.78 -0.07 18.84
CA TRP A 396 13.37 -0.24 17.53
C TRP A 396 14.76 -0.90 17.55
N HIS A 397 15.53 -0.71 18.62
CA HIS A 397 16.98 -0.97 18.62
C HIS A 397 17.40 -2.34 18.06
N PRO A 398 16.82 -3.48 18.49
CA PRO A 398 17.24 -4.79 18.00
C PRO A 398 16.97 -4.99 16.50
N GLN A 399 15.77 -4.63 16.04
CA GLN A 399 15.32 -4.89 14.68
C GLN A 399 15.88 -3.87 13.68
N ILE A 400 15.94 -2.59 14.05
CA ILE A 400 16.35 -1.53 13.14
C ILE A 400 17.85 -1.62 12.83
N THR A 401 18.67 -2.00 13.82
CA THR A 401 20.12 -2.20 13.63
C THR A 401 20.39 -3.45 12.78
N ASP A 402 19.60 -4.51 12.94
CA ASP A 402 19.67 -5.71 12.09
C ASP A 402 19.37 -5.38 10.63
N VAL A 403 18.29 -4.63 10.36
CA VAL A 403 17.93 -4.19 9.00
C VAL A 403 19.01 -3.25 8.42
N PHE A 404 19.51 -2.31 9.24
CA PHE A 404 20.59 -1.41 8.84
C PHE A 404 21.83 -2.17 8.36
N ASN A 405 22.26 -3.18 9.12
CA ASN A 405 23.44 -4.00 8.81
C ASN A 405 23.23 -4.97 7.64
N LYS A 406 22.00 -5.46 7.44
CA LYS A 406 21.66 -6.41 6.36
C LYS A 406 21.32 -5.75 5.02
N THR A 407 21.29 -4.42 4.95
CA THR A 407 21.01 -3.65 3.72
C THR A 407 22.28 -3.00 3.17
N THR A 408 22.24 -2.60 1.89
CA THR A 408 23.39 -1.99 1.21
C THR A 408 23.85 -0.74 1.94
N ARG A 409 25.16 -0.63 2.17
CA ARG A 409 25.79 0.54 2.81
C ARG A 409 25.53 1.81 2.01
N GLN A 410 25.34 2.92 2.73
CA GLN A 410 25.12 4.25 2.16
C GLN A 410 26.14 5.26 2.71
N PRO A 411 26.35 6.39 2.01
CA PRO A 411 27.10 7.50 2.57
C PRO A 411 26.44 7.96 3.88
N GLN A 412 27.26 8.33 4.88
CA GLN A 412 26.84 8.76 6.23
C GLN A 412 26.36 7.64 7.17
N ASP A 413 26.49 6.36 6.80
CA ASP A 413 26.15 5.26 7.71
C ASP A 413 26.92 5.31 9.03
N GLY A 414 28.19 5.74 8.98
CA GLY A 414 29.03 5.92 10.17
C GLY A 414 28.44 6.95 11.14
N ASP A 415 28.03 8.11 10.62
CA ASP A 415 27.48 9.21 11.42
C ASP A 415 26.16 8.80 12.09
N ILE A 416 25.27 8.15 11.33
CA ILE A 416 23.98 7.66 11.85
C ILE A 416 24.22 6.64 12.96
N LEU A 417 25.10 5.66 12.73
CA LEU A 417 25.34 4.59 13.69
C LEU A 417 26.04 5.09 14.96
N GLN A 418 26.98 6.03 14.81
CA GLN A 418 27.65 6.66 15.95
C GLN A 418 26.67 7.44 16.83
N LEU A 419 25.81 8.28 16.23
CA LEU A 419 24.78 9.03 16.96
C LEU A 419 23.75 8.09 17.59
N TRP A 420 23.29 7.08 16.85
CA TRP A 420 22.37 6.06 17.37
C TRP A 420 22.94 5.36 18.60
N ASN A 421 24.17 4.85 18.51
CA ASN A 421 24.84 4.16 19.61
C ASN A 421 25.10 5.07 20.82
N SER A 422 25.42 6.34 20.59
CA SER A 422 25.51 7.35 21.66
C SER A 422 24.16 7.53 22.37
N HIS A 423 23.06 7.69 21.64
CA HIS A 423 21.72 7.83 22.22
C HIS A 423 21.30 6.56 22.98
N MET A 424 21.59 5.38 22.43
CA MET A 424 21.28 4.12 23.11
C MET A 424 22.11 3.93 24.38
N SER A 425 23.39 4.33 24.36
CA SER A 425 24.24 4.28 25.56
C SER A 425 23.72 5.22 26.65
N PHE A 426 23.26 6.41 26.25
CA PHE A 426 22.55 7.35 27.13
C PHE A 426 21.30 6.70 27.74
N ILE A 427 20.42 6.13 26.91
CA ILE A 427 19.18 5.49 27.36
C ILE A 427 19.47 4.36 28.34
N TYR A 428 20.33 3.41 27.96
CA TYR A 428 20.65 2.26 28.80
C TYR A 428 21.27 2.65 30.14
N ARG A 429 22.16 3.65 30.14
CA ARG A 429 22.80 4.14 31.37
C ARG A 429 21.76 4.72 32.33
N PHE A 430 20.98 5.71 31.87
CA PHE A 430 20.06 6.41 32.76
C PHE A 430 18.83 5.58 33.13
N HIS A 431 18.40 4.66 32.26
CA HIS A 431 17.39 3.66 32.60
C HIS A 431 17.87 2.75 33.74
N ARG A 432 19.11 2.22 33.67
CA ARG A 432 19.67 1.36 34.72
C ARG A 432 19.88 2.08 36.05
N MET A 433 20.14 3.39 36.01
CA MET A 433 20.26 4.22 37.20
C MET A 433 18.90 4.62 37.79
N GLY A 434 17.78 4.30 37.13
CA GLY A 434 16.44 4.71 37.57
C GLY A 434 16.20 6.21 37.46
N LEU A 435 16.95 6.90 36.59
CA LEU A 435 16.91 8.36 36.45
C LEU A 435 16.03 8.85 35.28
N LEU A 436 15.58 7.93 34.42
CA LEU A 436 14.56 8.20 33.40
C LEU A 436 13.17 7.99 34.01
N SER A 437 12.52 9.08 34.44
CA SER A 437 11.13 9.00 34.91
C SER A 437 10.17 8.81 33.74
N GLY A 438 9.18 7.94 33.93
CA GLY A 438 8.05 7.79 33.01
C GLY A 438 6.95 8.84 33.24
N VAL A 439 7.09 9.69 34.26
CA VAL A 439 6.06 10.69 34.62
C VAL A 439 6.39 12.02 33.92
N PRO A 440 5.49 12.55 33.06
CA PRO A 440 5.67 13.85 32.42
C PRO A 440 6.00 14.96 33.42
N GLY A 441 7.01 15.78 33.10
CA GLY A 441 7.47 16.86 33.96
C GLY A 441 8.35 16.46 35.17
N ASP A 442 8.40 15.20 35.55
CA ASP A 442 9.33 14.69 36.56
C ASP A 442 10.69 14.35 35.92
N ILE A 443 11.63 15.29 35.96
CA ILE A 443 12.93 15.12 35.29
C ILE A 443 14.03 15.23 36.32
N CYS A 444 14.88 14.21 36.42
CA CYS A 444 16.16 14.33 37.09
C CYS A 444 17.07 15.25 36.26
N GLU A 445 17.34 16.47 36.75
CA GLU A 445 18.08 17.49 35.98
C GLU A 445 19.49 17.04 35.56
N GLY A 446 20.10 16.11 36.30
CA GLY A 446 21.41 15.53 35.96
C GLY A 446 21.41 14.71 34.67
N VAL A 447 20.26 14.18 34.23
CA VAL A 447 20.10 13.40 33.00
C VAL A 447 20.14 14.28 31.76
N ILE A 448 19.65 15.51 31.89
CA ILE A 448 19.51 16.45 30.78
C ILE A 448 20.71 17.42 30.71
N SER A 449 21.52 17.53 31.77
CA SER A 449 22.70 18.40 31.83
C SER A 449 23.83 17.98 30.86
N ASP A 450 24.65 18.95 30.43
CA ASP A 450 25.82 18.78 29.55
C ASP A 450 27.03 18.10 30.25
N ALA A 451 26.80 17.41 31.37
CA ALA A 451 27.87 16.73 32.09
C ALA A 451 28.51 15.67 31.17
N PRO A 452 29.83 15.70 30.95
CA PRO A 452 30.50 14.73 30.08
C PRO A 452 30.21 13.31 30.59
N MET A 453 30.00 12.37 29.66
CA MET A 453 29.69 10.96 29.96
C MET A 453 30.71 10.32 30.92
N ASP A 454 31.92 10.86 31.04
CA ASP A 454 32.98 10.40 31.95
C ASP A 454 32.75 10.75 33.43
N SER A 455 31.76 11.60 33.74
CA SER A 455 31.42 12.00 35.12
C SER A 455 30.58 10.98 35.89
N TYR A 456 30.18 9.90 35.23
CA TYR A 456 29.38 8.81 35.81
C TYR A 456 30.10 7.47 35.58
N PRO A 457 29.96 6.47 36.46
CA PRO A 457 30.64 5.18 36.30
C PRO A 457 30.16 4.43 35.04
N GLU A 458 31.08 3.81 34.29
CA GLU A 458 30.78 2.87 33.20
C GLU A 458 30.16 1.60 33.79
N ILE A 459 29.04 1.15 33.23
CA ILE A 459 28.46 -0.15 33.59
C ILE A 459 28.21 -0.93 32.31
N SER A 460 28.82 -2.12 32.19
CA SER A 460 28.80 -2.94 30.99
C SER A 460 27.39 -3.31 30.53
N ALA A 461 27.16 -3.23 29.22
CA ALA A 461 25.89 -3.52 28.54
C ALA A 461 25.66 -5.04 28.34
N THR A 462 26.04 -5.87 29.32
CA THR A 462 26.00 -7.34 29.19
C THR A 462 25.02 -7.93 30.20
N GLY A 463 23.74 -7.81 29.91
CA GLY A 463 22.68 -8.52 30.61
C GLY A 463 21.35 -8.37 29.85
N PRO A 464 20.67 -9.45 29.46
CA PRO A 464 19.33 -9.34 28.90
C PRO A 464 18.37 -8.85 29.98
N PHE A 465 17.59 -7.83 29.69
CA PHE A 465 16.46 -7.44 30.54
C PHE A 465 15.22 -8.22 30.13
N SER A 466 14.49 -8.75 31.11
CA SER A 466 13.16 -9.31 30.92
C SER A 466 12.25 -8.23 30.32
N LEU A 467 11.82 -8.43 29.07
CA LEU A 467 10.50 -7.95 28.69
C LEU A 467 9.54 -8.59 29.71
N ASN A 468 8.80 -7.76 30.45
CA ASN A 468 7.62 -8.28 31.11
C ASN A 468 6.78 -8.94 30.01
N HIS A 469 6.56 -10.23 30.22
CA HIS A 469 5.77 -11.09 29.37
C HIS A 469 4.45 -10.37 29.09
N VAL A 470 4.13 -10.17 27.82
CA VAL A 470 2.75 -9.88 27.43
C VAL A 470 1.93 -11.02 27.99
N HIS A 471 1.11 -10.73 28.99
CA HIS A 471 0.03 -11.62 29.41
C HIS A 471 -0.87 -11.78 28.18
N SER A 472 -0.82 -12.98 27.62
CA SER A 472 -1.97 -13.57 26.95
C SER A 472 -2.90 -13.96 28.06
N ASP A 473 -3.94 -13.20 28.34
CA ASP A 473 -5.10 -13.73 29.07
C ASP A 473 -6.37 -13.06 28.58
N ASN A 474 -7.26 -13.92 28.11
CA ASN A 474 -8.66 -14.03 28.50
C ASN A 474 -9.52 -12.76 28.55
N GLU A 475 -10.63 -12.89 27.85
CA GLU A 475 -11.86 -12.11 28.01
C GLU A 475 -12.25 -12.04 29.49
N ASP A 476 -11.99 -10.90 30.13
CA ASP A 476 -12.73 -10.48 31.32
C ASP A 476 -12.93 -8.96 31.25
N GLU A 477 -14.16 -8.54 31.58
CA GLU A 477 -14.71 -7.21 31.37
C GLU A 477 -14.09 -6.16 32.31
N ASP A 478 -13.17 -5.34 31.79
CA ASP A 478 -12.83 -4.07 32.45
C ASP A 478 -13.72 -2.95 31.90
N LYS A 479 -14.71 -2.57 32.70
CA LYS A 479 -15.37 -1.27 32.59
C LYS A 479 -14.39 -0.19 33.05
N GLU A 480 -13.44 0.16 32.20
CA GLU A 480 -12.71 1.43 32.34
C GLU A 480 -13.70 2.59 32.12
N ASN A 481 -13.69 3.58 33.01
CA ASN A 481 -14.59 4.73 32.96
C ASN A 481 -14.43 5.47 31.64
N GLU A 482 -15.53 5.64 30.89
CA GLU A 482 -15.56 6.46 29.66
C GLU A 482 -15.09 7.91 29.90
N GLU A 483 -15.18 8.40 31.14
CA GLU A 483 -14.69 9.73 31.55
C GLU A 483 -13.15 9.79 31.58
N ASP A 484 -12.48 8.78 32.14
CA ASP A 484 -11.01 8.72 32.23
C ASP A 484 -10.38 8.60 30.82
N GLN A 485 -11.06 7.91 29.90
CA GLN A 485 -10.62 7.78 28.52
C GLN A 485 -10.78 9.10 27.73
N GLN A 486 -11.86 9.84 27.96
CA GLN A 486 -12.05 11.17 27.35
C GLN A 486 -11.06 12.22 27.87
N GLU A 487 -10.73 12.20 29.16
CA GLU A 487 -9.74 13.13 29.72
C GLU A 487 -8.34 12.86 29.15
N ASN A 488 -7.92 11.59 29.10
CA ASN A 488 -6.64 11.20 28.47
C ASN A 488 -6.58 11.58 26.98
N GLU A 489 -7.67 11.39 26.22
CA GLU A 489 -7.75 11.81 24.81
C GLU A 489 -7.62 13.33 24.63
N LEU A 490 -8.20 14.12 25.54
CA LEU A 490 -8.10 15.58 25.50
C LEU A 490 -6.69 16.07 25.83
N GLU A 491 -6.02 15.45 26.81
CA GLU A 491 -4.64 15.77 27.18
C GLU A 491 -3.63 15.44 26.07
N ASP A 492 -3.81 14.30 25.39
CA ASP A 492 -2.98 13.91 24.24
C ASP A 492 -3.23 14.83 23.02
N SER A 493 -4.48 15.21 22.76
CA SER A 493 -4.82 16.18 21.70
C SER A 493 -4.23 17.57 21.96
N LEU A 494 -4.24 18.02 23.23
CA LEU A 494 -3.61 19.26 23.67
C LEU A 494 -2.09 19.21 23.46
N SER A 495 -1.46 18.13 23.91
CA SER A 495 -0.02 17.93 23.83
C SER A 495 0.46 17.85 22.38
N THR A 496 -0.25 17.13 21.51
CA THR A 496 0.07 17.05 20.08
C THR A 496 -0.06 18.41 19.39
N ASN A 497 -1.10 19.20 19.71
CA ASN A 497 -1.27 20.55 19.16
C ASN A 497 -0.14 21.50 19.58
N LEU A 498 0.27 21.45 20.85
CA LEU A 498 1.40 22.21 21.38
C LEU A 498 2.71 21.82 20.68
N LEU A 499 2.94 20.53 20.44
CA LEU A 499 4.14 20.03 19.75
C LEU A 499 4.15 20.34 18.25
N MET A 500 3.00 20.49 17.58
CA MET A 500 2.94 20.90 16.17
C MET A 500 3.50 22.30 15.95
N ASN A 501 3.33 23.21 16.91
CA ASN A 501 3.86 24.57 16.85
C ASN A 501 5.37 24.67 17.11
N LEU A 502 6.00 23.56 17.53
CA LEU A 502 7.46 23.40 17.54
C LEU A 502 8.03 22.99 16.18
N GLY A 503 7.15 22.59 15.23
CA GLY A 503 7.51 21.92 13.98
C GLY A 503 7.34 22.75 12.71
N THR A 504 6.98 24.04 12.77
CA THR A 504 6.81 24.88 11.56
C THR A 504 8.12 25.23 10.84
N ILE A 505 9.26 24.65 11.21
CA ILE A 505 10.55 24.84 10.49
C ILE A 505 11.14 23.53 9.93
N SER A 506 10.55 22.35 10.21
CA SER A 506 11.08 21.06 9.72
C SER A 506 10.07 20.20 8.93
N ASN A 507 9.11 20.85 8.27
CA ASN A 507 8.33 20.21 7.20
C ASN A 507 8.95 20.51 5.83
N LEU A 508 9.97 19.72 5.49
CA LEU A 508 10.28 19.25 4.14
C LEU A 508 10.92 17.86 4.21
#